data_AF-A0A6I3DN20-F1
#
_entry.id   AF-A0A6I3DN20-F1
#
_cell.length_a   1.000
_cell.length_b   1.000
_cell.length_c   1.000
_cell.angle_alpha   90.00
_cell.angle_beta   90.00
_cell.angle_gamma   90.00
#
_symmetry.space_group_name_H-M   'P 1'
#
loop_
_entity.id
_entity.type
_entity.pdbx_description
1 polymer ?
#
loop_
_entity_poly.entity_id
_entity_poly.type
_entity_poly.pdbx_seq_one_letter_code
_entity_poly.pdbx_strand_id
1 'polypeptide(L)'
;MKRLIAASLVGIFLLTACGSSDSSGINKDHAAFCALAKDLETASAGPHGEDPAAITDPKVMKDVWTKVTALSQKMADGAPSEVKADVKSMVGGIIAMNDIFSANGYDLTGMAKDAKIREELAKISSNPSTISASQRFQKFMIKNCGITAN
;
A
#
# COMPACT_ATOMS: atom_id res chain seq x y z
N MET A 1 23.52 -56.62 3.42
CA MET A 1 24.71 -55.72 3.47
C MET A 1 24.24 -54.34 2.98
N LYS A 2 24.01 -53.39 3.91
CA LYS A 2 24.74 -52.09 4.03
C LYS A 2 24.94 -51.41 2.65
N ARG A 3 24.39 -50.22 2.37
CA ARG A 3 24.66 -48.95 3.08
C ARG A 3 23.50 -47.95 2.99
N LEU A 4 23.21 -47.33 4.14
CA LEU A 4 22.50 -46.07 4.28
C LEU A 4 23.34 -44.93 3.69
N ILE A 5 22.72 -44.02 2.94
CA ILE A 5 23.13 -42.61 2.90
C ILE A 5 21.84 -41.79 3.04
N ALA A 6 21.58 -41.37 4.28
CA ALA A 6 20.69 -40.28 4.57
C ALA A 6 21.40 -38.98 4.16
N ALA A 7 20.83 -38.27 3.18
CA ALA A 7 21.16 -36.88 2.92
C ALA A 7 19.92 -36.05 3.22
N SER A 8 19.69 -35.80 4.51
CA SER A 8 18.76 -34.77 4.98
C SER A 8 19.29 -33.41 4.54
N LEU A 9 18.95 -32.97 3.35
CA LEU A 9 19.04 -31.58 2.94
C LEU A 9 17.93 -30.82 3.66
N VAL A 10 18.21 -30.45 4.90
CA VAL A 10 17.53 -29.36 5.59
C VAL A 10 17.87 -28.10 4.81
N GLY A 11 17.08 -27.82 3.78
CA GLY A 11 17.04 -26.54 3.12
C GLY A 11 16.56 -25.52 4.15
N ILE A 12 17.51 -24.81 4.75
CA ILE A 12 17.24 -23.63 5.56
C ILE A 12 16.51 -22.65 4.63
N PHE A 13 15.19 -22.58 4.79
CA PHE A 13 14.40 -21.44 4.30
C PHE A 13 14.89 -20.23 5.08
N LEU A 14 15.89 -19.53 4.53
CA LEU A 14 16.23 -18.18 4.90
C LEU A 14 15.05 -17.31 4.46
N LEU A 15 14.03 -17.21 5.33
CA LEU A 15 13.10 -16.09 5.33
C LEU A 15 13.92 -14.84 5.65
N THR A 16 14.53 -14.26 4.62
CA THR A 16 15.09 -12.91 4.66
C THR A 16 13.91 -11.94 4.67
N ALA A 17 13.25 -11.88 5.83
CA ALA A 17 12.39 -10.78 6.22
C ALA A 17 13.26 -9.55 6.47
N CYS A 18 13.58 -8.85 5.38
CA CYS A 18 13.96 -7.45 5.34
C CYS A 18 14.03 -7.10 3.86
N GLY A 19 12.95 -6.54 3.31
CA GLY A 19 12.99 -5.83 2.04
C GLY A 19 13.91 -4.62 2.18
N SER A 20 15.22 -4.84 2.14
CA SER A 20 16.20 -3.78 1.99
C SER A 20 16.01 -3.25 0.58
N SER A 21 15.29 -2.14 0.44
CA SER A 21 15.29 -1.36 -0.79
C SER A 21 16.73 -0.90 -1.02
N ASP A 22 17.46 -1.62 -1.87
CA ASP A 22 18.78 -1.19 -2.31
C ASP A 22 18.64 0.17 -3.00
N SER A 23 19.11 1.22 -2.31
CA SER A 23 19.11 2.60 -2.80
C SER A 23 19.94 2.80 -4.09
N SER A 24 20.66 1.76 -4.54
CA SER A 24 21.41 1.72 -5.79
C SER A 24 20.51 1.60 -7.05
N GLY A 25 19.21 1.33 -6.91
CA GLY A 25 18.25 1.18 -8.01
C GLY A 25 17.32 2.36 -8.30
N ILE A 26 17.44 3.48 -7.57
CA ILE A 26 16.55 4.64 -7.75
C ILE A 26 17.02 5.47 -8.95
N ASN A 27 16.12 5.69 -9.91
CA ASN A 27 16.30 6.65 -10.97
C ASN A 27 16.33 8.07 -10.38
N LYS A 28 17.44 8.79 -10.56
CA LYS A 28 17.65 10.13 -10.00
C LYS A 28 16.60 11.15 -10.45
N ASP A 29 16.07 10.99 -11.67
CA ASP A 29 15.04 11.88 -12.21
C ASP A 29 13.69 11.73 -11.49
N HIS A 30 13.53 10.66 -10.72
CA HIS A 30 12.31 10.34 -9.97
C HIS A 30 12.55 10.23 -8.47
N ALA A 31 13.73 10.58 -7.96
CA ALA A 31 14.11 10.37 -6.57
C ALA A 31 13.12 10.98 -5.55
N ALA A 32 12.66 12.22 -5.79
CA ALA A 32 11.69 12.88 -4.92
C ALA A 32 10.32 12.17 -4.90
N PHE A 33 9.88 11.70 -6.07
CA PHE A 33 8.63 10.96 -6.19
C PHE A 33 8.73 9.57 -5.52
N CYS A 34 9.86 8.88 -5.71
CA CYS A 34 10.14 7.60 -5.05
C CYS A 34 10.22 7.72 -3.53
N ALA A 35 10.81 8.79 -3.00
CA ALA A 35 10.84 9.07 -1.56
C ALA A 35 9.42 9.26 -1.00
N LEU A 36 8.59 10.04 -1.70
CA LEU A 36 7.21 10.26 -1.30
C LEU A 36 6.37 8.97 -1.32
N ALA A 37 6.61 8.08 -2.28
CA ALA A 37 5.97 6.76 -2.32
C ALA A 37 6.34 5.91 -1.09
N LYS A 38 7.60 5.97 -0.65
CA LYS A 38 8.06 5.27 0.56
C LYS A 38 7.49 5.87 1.85
N ASP A 39 7.31 7.18 1.91
CA ASP A 39 6.62 7.85 3.01
C ASP A 39 5.15 7.42 3.08
N LEU A 40 4.48 7.31 1.92
CA LEU A 40 3.11 6.82 1.82
C LEU A 40 2.98 5.36 2.25
N GLU A 41 3.89 4.49 1.82
CA GLU A 41 3.97 3.09 2.27
C GLU A 41 4.08 3.00 3.80
N THR A 42 5.02 3.76 4.38
CA THR A 42 5.24 3.83 5.83
C THR A 42 3.99 4.34 6.56
N ALA A 43 3.32 5.37 6.03
CA ALA A 43 2.09 5.88 6.61
C ALA A 43 0.93 4.88 6.53
N SER A 44 0.87 4.11 5.44
CA SER A 44 -0.21 3.14 5.19
C SER A 44 -0.08 1.88 6.04
N ALA A 45 1.14 1.50 6.41
CA ALA A 45 1.37 0.43 7.39
C ALA A 45 0.75 0.76 8.76
N GLY A 46 0.68 2.04 9.10
CA GLY A 46 0.13 2.52 10.36
C GLY A 46 0.85 1.93 11.59
N PRO A 47 0.28 2.09 12.79
CA PRO A 47 0.82 1.48 14.01
C PRO A 47 0.44 0.00 14.15
N HIS A 48 -0.20 -0.63 13.15
CA HIS A 48 -0.86 -1.93 13.27
C HIS A 48 0.10 -3.10 13.61
N GLY A 49 1.36 -3.01 13.23
CA GLY A 49 2.39 -4.01 13.57
C GLY A 49 2.85 -3.93 15.04
N GLU A 50 2.72 -2.76 15.66
CA GLU A 50 3.09 -2.50 17.06
C GLU A 50 1.88 -2.62 17.99
N ASP A 51 0.72 -2.19 17.51
CA ASP A 51 -0.57 -2.28 18.19
C ASP A 51 -1.67 -2.76 17.23
N PRO A 52 -2.00 -4.06 17.23
CA PRO A 52 -3.07 -4.60 16.41
C PRO A 52 -4.45 -3.98 16.71
N ALA A 53 -4.71 -3.49 17.93
CA ALA A 53 -6.00 -2.89 18.29
C ALA A 53 -6.21 -1.52 17.63
N ALA A 54 -5.12 -0.86 17.23
CA ALA A 54 -5.15 0.44 16.59
C ALA A 54 -5.93 0.48 15.27
N ILE A 55 -6.15 -0.67 14.61
CA ILE A 55 -6.98 -0.73 13.39
C ILE A 55 -8.47 -0.51 13.68
N THR A 56 -8.92 -0.83 14.89
CA THR A 56 -10.31 -0.69 15.31
C THR A 56 -10.58 0.56 16.13
N ASP A 57 -9.54 1.29 16.54
CA ASP A 57 -9.68 2.59 17.21
C ASP A 57 -10.05 3.67 16.18
N PRO A 58 -11.24 4.28 16.26
CA PRO A 58 -11.66 5.27 15.27
C PRO A 58 -10.79 6.53 15.25
N LYS A 59 -10.23 6.94 16.40
CA LYS A 59 -9.34 8.09 16.46
C LYS A 59 -8.02 7.78 15.76
N VAL A 60 -7.43 6.62 16.04
CA VAL A 60 -6.17 6.23 15.38
C VAL A 60 -6.38 6.05 13.88
N MET A 61 -7.49 5.42 13.48
CA MET A 61 -7.85 5.25 12.09
C MET A 61 -8.02 6.60 11.36
N LYS A 62 -8.65 7.58 12.00
CA LYS A 62 -8.75 8.95 11.48
C LYS A 62 -7.38 9.58 11.28
N ASP A 63 -6.50 9.48 12.26
CA ASP A 63 -5.16 10.07 12.20
C ASP A 63 -4.32 9.45 11.07
N VAL A 64 -4.38 8.12 10.92
CA VAL A 64 -3.74 7.38 9.83
C VAL A 64 -4.29 7.81 8.47
N TRP A 65 -5.60 7.81 8.27
CA TRP A 65 -6.19 8.14 6.97
C TRP A 65 -6.04 9.62 6.59
N THR A 66 -6.00 10.51 7.57
CA THR A 66 -5.63 11.91 7.34
C THR A 66 -4.20 12.02 6.79
N LYS A 67 -3.25 11.27 7.36
CA LYS A 67 -1.87 11.26 6.87
C LYS A 67 -1.74 10.60 5.49
N VAL A 68 -2.39 9.47 5.29
CA VAL A 68 -2.39 8.71 4.02
C VAL A 68 -2.99 9.55 2.89
N THR A 69 -4.13 10.19 3.10
CA THR A 69 -4.77 11.04 2.07
C THR A 69 -3.92 12.27 1.73
N ALA A 70 -3.31 12.93 2.73
CA ALA A 70 -2.42 14.07 2.50
C ALA A 70 -1.18 13.68 1.67
N LEU A 71 -0.55 12.53 1.98
CA LEU A 71 0.59 12.02 1.20
C LEU A 71 0.18 11.56 -0.20
N SER A 72 -0.99 10.92 -0.31
CA SER A 72 -1.57 10.49 -1.58
C SER A 72 -1.84 11.69 -2.51
N GLN A 73 -2.37 12.79 -1.97
CA GLN A 73 -2.59 14.01 -2.75
C GLN A 73 -1.25 14.60 -3.23
N LYS A 74 -0.23 14.67 -2.37
CA LYS A 74 1.11 15.09 -2.78
C LYS A 74 1.68 14.22 -3.89
N MET A 75 1.42 12.90 -3.86
CA MET A 75 1.83 12.00 -4.95
C MET A 75 1.12 12.37 -6.25
N ALA A 76 -0.20 12.57 -6.23
CA ALA A 76 -0.96 12.95 -7.42
C ALA A 76 -0.49 14.27 -8.04
N ASP A 77 -0.11 15.23 -7.20
CA ASP A 77 0.35 16.54 -7.64
C ASP A 77 1.77 16.48 -8.22
N GLY A 78 2.67 15.76 -7.54
CA GLY A 78 4.08 15.59 -7.89
C GLY A 78 4.40 14.43 -8.84
N ALA A 79 3.39 13.68 -9.30
CA ALA A 79 3.61 12.52 -10.16
C ALA A 79 4.27 12.88 -11.49
N PRO A 80 5.28 12.11 -11.95
CA PRO A 80 5.83 12.20 -13.29
C PRO A 80 4.73 12.10 -14.36
N SER A 81 4.88 12.84 -15.46
CA SER A 81 3.86 12.90 -16.53
C SER A 81 3.46 11.52 -17.05
N GLU A 82 4.42 10.60 -17.14
CA GLU A 82 4.25 9.20 -17.58
C GLU A 82 3.21 8.42 -16.77
N VAL A 83 3.08 8.71 -15.47
CA VAL A 83 2.19 7.99 -14.54
C VAL A 83 1.16 8.90 -13.85
N LYS A 84 1.15 10.20 -14.16
CA LYS A 84 0.29 11.17 -13.47
C LYS A 84 -1.19 10.82 -13.52
N ALA A 85 -1.67 10.33 -14.67
CA ALA A 85 -3.05 9.89 -14.81
C ALA A 85 -3.36 8.66 -13.94
N ASP A 86 -2.42 7.71 -13.89
CA ASP A 86 -2.56 6.49 -13.09
C ASP A 86 -2.58 6.80 -11.60
N VAL A 87 -1.63 7.63 -11.13
CA VAL A 87 -1.57 8.06 -9.73
C VAL A 87 -2.85 8.81 -9.35
N LYS A 88 -3.35 9.74 -10.19
CA LYS A 88 -4.61 10.44 -9.93
C LYS A 88 -5.80 9.49 -9.82
N SER A 89 -5.89 8.48 -10.69
CA SER A 89 -6.95 7.46 -10.64
C SER A 89 -6.90 6.67 -9.33
N MET A 90 -5.71 6.25 -8.89
CA MET A 90 -5.53 5.53 -7.63
C MET A 90 -5.85 6.40 -6.40
N VAL A 91 -5.35 7.63 -6.38
CA VAL A 91 -5.58 8.59 -5.29
C VAL A 91 -7.05 8.95 -5.17
N GLY A 92 -7.79 9.03 -6.29
CA GLY A 92 -9.24 9.19 -6.27
C GLY A 92 -9.95 8.08 -5.49
N GLY A 93 -9.49 6.83 -5.61
CA GLY A 93 -10.01 5.72 -4.81
C GLY A 93 -9.71 5.86 -3.31
N ILE A 94 -8.49 6.28 -2.96
CA ILE A 94 -8.08 6.52 -1.57
C ILE A 94 -8.94 7.63 -0.93
N ILE A 95 -9.17 8.73 -1.65
CA ILE A 95 -10.02 9.83 -1.18
C ILE A 95 -11.45 9.35 -1.00
N ALA A 96 -12.02 8.64 -1.97
CA ALA A 96 -13.37 8.10 -1.86
C ALA A 96 -13.54 7.13 -0.67
N MET A 97 -12.53 6.31 -0.38
CA MET A 97 -12.55 5.45 0.82
C MET A 97 -12.53 6.28 2.11
N ASN A 98 -11.67 7.30 2.18
CA ASN A 98 -11.61 8.18 3.35
C ASN A 98 -12.92 8.95 3.56
N ASP A 99 -13.60 9.35 2.49
CA ASP A 99 -14.89 10.03 2.59
C ASP A 99 -15.94 9.12 3.22
N ILE A 100 -15.98 7.84 2.83
CA ILE A 100 -16.84 6.83 3.47
C ILE A 100 -16.45 6.65 4.94
N PHE A 101 -15.16 6.53 5.24
CA PHE A 101 -14.70 6.35 6.62
C PHE A 101 -15.06 7.54 7.49
N SER A 102 -14.82 8.76 7.01
CA SER A 102 -15.17 10.01 7.70
C SER A 102 -16.68 10.12 7.94
N ALA A 103 -17.50 9.80 6.94
CA ALA A 103 -18.97 9.82 7.07
C ALA A 103 -19.49 8.85 8.14
N ASN A 104 -18.72 7.80 8.46
CA ASN A 104 -19.05 6.78 9.44
C ASN A 104 -18.18 6.87 10.71
N GLY A 105 -17.58 8.03 10.96
CA GLY A 105 -16.81 8.29 12.18
C GLY A 105 -15.55 7.42 12.32
N TYR A 106 -15.04 6.86 11.23
CA TYR A 106 -13.91 5.94 11.18
C TYR A 106 -14.12 4.62 11.94
N ASP A 107 -15.36 4.26 12.29
CA ASP A 107 -15.68 2.99 12.95
C ASP A 107 -15.71 1.84 11.92
N LEU A 108 -14.56 1.22 11.69
CA LEU A 108 -14.44 0.08 10.79
C LEU A 108 -15.29 -1.12 11.22
N THR A 109 -15.51 -1.30 12.52
CA THR A 109 -16.27 -2.44 13.05
C THR A 109 -17.76 -2.27 12.79
N GLY A 110 -18.27 -1.05 12.95
CA GLY A 110 -19.63 -0.68 12.55
C GLY A 110 -19.82 -0.82 11.03
N MET A 111 -18.92 -0.23 10.25
CA MET A 111 -18.97 -0.30 8.78
C MET A 111 -18.92 -1.74 8.25
N ALA A 112 -18.12 -2.62 8.85
CA ALA A 112 -18.02 -4.01 8.44
C ALA A 112 -19.36 -4.78 8.60
N LYS A 113 -20.26 -4.32 9.47
CA LYS A 113 -21.58 -4.95 9.67
C LYS A 113 -22.64 -4.42 8.71
N ASP A 114 -22.45 -3.22 8.17
CA ASP A 114 -23.38 -2.60 7.23
C ASP A 114 -23.17 -3.10 5.79
N ALA A 115 -24.20 -3.73 5.22
CA ALA A 115 -24.13 -4.29 3.87
C ALA A 115 -23.97 -3.24 2.77
N LYS A 116 -24.58 -2.06 2.93
CA LYS A 116 -24.52 -0.98 1.95
C LYS A 116 -23.13 -0.37 1.94
N ILE A 117 -22.54 -0.13 3.11
CA ILE A 117 -21.17 0.41 3.22
C ILE A 117 -20.17 -0.58 2.63
N ARG A 118 -20.30 -1.88 2.91
CA ARG A 118 -19.46 -2.91 2.28
C ARG A 118 -19.56 -2.89 0.76
N GLU A 119 -20.76 -2.72 0.21
CA GLU A 119 -20.97 -2.64 -1.25
C GLU A 119 -20.30 -1.39 -1.85
N GLU A 120 -20.41 -0.23 -1.19
CA GLU A 120 -19.76 1.01 -1.62
C GLU A 120 -18.22 0.88 -1.62
N LEU A 121 -17.65 0.31 -0.55
CA LEU A 121 -16.21 0.04 -0.47
C LEU A 121 -15.75 -0.98 -1.51
N ALA A 122 -16.56 -2.01 -1.78
CA ALA A 122 -16.26 -3.01 -2.81
C ALA A 122 -16.25 -2.40 -4.22
N LYS A 123 -17.12 -1.42 -4.52
CA LYS A 123 -17.12 -0.71 -5.81
C LYS A 123 -15.82 0.07 -6.02
N ILE A 124 -15.26 0.64 -4.95
CA ILE A 124 -13.98 1.36 -5.02
C ILE A 124 -12.84 0.38 -5.29
N SER A 125 -12.73 -0.69 -4.47
CA SER A 125 -11.61 -1.63 -4.57
C SER A 125 -11.64 -2.50 -5.83
N SER A 126 -12.82 -2.75 -6.41
CA SER A 126 -13.00 -3.51 -7.64
C SER A 126 -13.02 -2.66 -8.91
N ASN A 127 -12.76 -1.35 -8.82
CA ASN A 127 -12.80 -0.47 -9.98
C ASN A 127 -11.76 -0.88 -11.04
N PRO A 128 -12.17 -1.30 -12.26
CA PRO A 128 -11.24 -1.78 -13.28
C PRO A 128 -10.20 -0.75 -13.72
N SER A 129 -10.57 0.54 -13.70
CA SER A 129 -9.66 1.62 -14.08
C SER A 129 -8.55 1.81 -13.04
N THR A 130 -8.91 1.75 -11.75
CA THR A 130 -7.96 1.79 -10.63
C THR A 130 -7.05 0.57 -10.63
N ILE A 131 -7.57 -0.62 -10.89
CA ILE A 131 -6.78 -1.86 -10.99
C ILE A 131 -5.74 -1.74 -12.12
N SER A 132 -6.17 -1.28 -13.30
CA SER A 132 -5.29 -1.12 -14.46
C SER A 132 -4.24 -0.03 -14.23
N ALA A 133 -4.62 1.07 -13.60
CA ALA A 133 -3.72 2.15 -13.19
C ALA A 133 -2.67 1.63 -12.20
N SER A 134 -3.09 0.86 -11.19
CA SER A 134 -2.20 0.24 -10.19
C SER A 134 -1.15 -0.65 -10.85
N GLN A 135 -1.52 -1.47 -11.83
CA GLN A 135 -0.57 -2.31 -12.55
C GLN A 135 0.49 -1.50 -13.33
N ARG A 136 0.08 -0.41 -13.99
CA ARG A 136 1.01 0.49 -14.70
C ARG A 136 1.91 1.24 -13.73
N PHE A 137 1.34 1.76 -12.65
CA PHE A 137 2.07 2.40 -11.57
C PHE A 137 3.10 1.45 -10.95
N GLN A 138 2.75 0.21 -10.65
CA GLN A 138 3.70 -0.78 -10.11
C GLN A 138 4.88 -1.03 -11.04
N LYS A 139 4.65 -1.14 -12.35
CA LYS A 139 5.74 -1.27 -13.33
C LYS A 139 6.68 -0.06 -13.29
N PHE A 140 6.12 1.14 -13.15
CA PHE A 140 6.91 2.36 -12.98
C PHE A 140 7.72 2.33 -11.68
N MET A 141 7.11 1.95 -10.55
CA MET A 141 7.77 1.89 -9.25
C MET A 141 8.92 0.88 -9.20
N ILE A 142 8.73 -0.30 -9.80
CA ILE A 142 9.79 -1.32 -9.93
C ILE A 142 10.94 -0.76 -10.77
N LYS A 143 10.63 -0.19 -11.95
CA LYS A 143 11.63 0.32 -12.88
C LYS A 143 12.44 1.49 -12.33
N ASN A 144 11.78 2.42 -11.63
CA ASN A 144 12.37 3.73 -11.30
C ASN A 144 12.66 3.93 -9.83
N CYS A 145 12.02 3.18 -8.93
CA CYS A 145 12.18 3.34 -7.48
C CYS A 145 12.75 2.10 -6.80
N GLY A 146 12.91 0.98 -7.53
CA GLY A 146 13.36 -0.28 -6.94
C GLY A 146 12.39 -0.86 -5.90
N ILE A 147 11.13 -0.40 -5.90
CA ILE A 147 10.09 -0.89 -4.98
C ILE A 147 9.34 -2.03 -5.66
N THR A 148 9.50 -3.25 -5.14
CA THR A 148 8.71 -4.42 -5.55
C THR A 148 7.47 -4.53 -4.69
N ALA A 149 6.33 -4.90 -5.28
CA ALA A 149 5.15 -5.26 -4.50
C ALA A 149 5.47 -6.51 -3.65
N ASN A 150 5.16 -6.44 -2.35
CA ASN A 150 5.15 -7.61 -1.46
C ASN A 150 3.91 -8.48 -1.73
#